data_AF-A0AAV7Y2I7-F1
#
_entry.id   AF-A0AAV7Y2I7-F1
#
_cell.length_a   1.000
_cell.length_b   1.000
_cell.length_c   1.000
_cell.angle_alpha   90.00
_cell.angle_beta   90.00
_cell.angle_gamma   90.00
#
_symmetry.space_group_name_H-M   'P 1'
#
loop_
_entity.id
_entity.type
_entity.pdbx_description
1 polymer ?
#
loop_
_entity_poly.entity_id
_entity_poly.type
_entity_poly.pdbx_seq_one_letter_code
_entity_poly.pdbx_strand_id
1 'polypeptide(L)'
;MLPKGTPIVTQSDREIRLIQEKARQRQAMREYVIKERSNPFRIAAAHGTGFIEDPAYIRYEASLSFVSEVNHFRPTLKATGLFMAFIVLPIVGIGLLSEHYRNEFEQKCRRGEISYAKRNNKFS
;
A
#
# COMPACT_ATOMS: atom_id res chain seq x y z
N MET A 1 3.90 11.74 -41.60
CA MET A 1 5.37 11.79 -41.41
C MET A 1 5.65 11.39 -39.97
N LEU A 2 6.32 10.25 -39.75
CA LEU A 2 6.72 9.83 -38.40
C LEU A 2 7.83 10.75 -37.87
N PRO A 3 7.83 11.14 -36.59
CA PRO A 3 8.84 12.03 -36.03
C PRO A 3 10.24 11.38 -36.10
N LYS A 4 11.24 12.13 -36.59
CA LYS A 4 12.64 11.70 -36.64
C LYS A 4 13.15 11.50 -35.21
N GLY A 5 13.37 10.24 -34.80
CA GLY A 5 14.00 9.91 -33.51
C GLY A 5 13.41 8.72 -32.74
N THR A 6 12.30 8.14 -33.17
CA THR A 6 11.84 6.86 -32.59
C THR A 6 12.85 5.76 -32.94
N PRO A 7 13.44 5.05 -31.95
CA PRO A 7 14.30 3.92 -32.24
C PRO A 7 13.47 2.90 -33.03
N ILE A 8 13.98 2.49 -34.18
CA ILE A 8 13.42 1.40 -34.98
C ILE A 8 13.70 0.14 -34.16
N VAL A 9 12.79 -0.24 -33.27
CA VAL A 9 12.90 -1.53 -32.60
C VAL A 9 12.68 -2.57 -33.69
N THR A 10 13.75 -3.20 -34.17
CA THR A 10 13.66 -4.38 -35.04
C THR A 10 13.11 -5.51 -34.20
N GLN A 11 11.78 -5.53 -34.04
CA GLN A 11 11.11 -6.52 -33.22
C GLN A 11 11.12 -7.86 -33.94
N SER A 12 11.44 -8.90 -33.18
CA SER A 12 11.28 -10.27 -33.64
C SER A 12 9.79 -10.56 -33.91
N ASP A 13 9.50 -11.49 -34.83
CA ASP A 13 8.11 -11.87 -35.15
C ASP A 13 7.30 -12.26 -33.91
N ARG A 14 7.96 -12.80 -32.87
CA ARG A 14 7.35 -13.14 -31.58
C ARG A 14 6.86 -11.90 -30.83
N GLU A 15 7.67 -10.85 -30.77
CA GLU A 15 7.31 -9.61 -30.09
C GLU A 15 6.16 -8.90 -30.80
N ILE A 16 6.18 -8.91 -32.14
CA ILE A 16 5.09 -8.35 -32.95
C ILE A 16 3.76 -9.06 -32.63
N ARG A 17 3.76 -10.41 -32.56
CA ARG A 17 2.58 -11.18 -32.16
C ARG A 17 2.08 -10.82 -30.76
N LEU A 18 2.99 -10.72 -29.78
CA LEU A 18 2.63 -10.34 -28.41
C LEU A 18 2.03 -8.94 -28.32
N ILE A 19 2.53 -7.99 -29.10
CA ILE A 19 1.97 -6.63 -29.17
C ILE A 19 0.57 -6.66 -29.78
N GLN A 20 0.37 -7.43 -30.85
CA GLN A 20 -0.94 -7.59 -31.47
C GLN A 20 -1.95 -8.22 -30.51
N GLU A 21 -1.56 -9.25 -29.75
CA GLU A 21 -2.40 -9.86 -28.72
C GLU A 21 -2.78 -8.87 -27.62
N LYS A 22 -1.81 -8.11 -27.09
CA LYS A 22 -2.09 -7.05 -26.09
C LYS A 22 -2.96 -5.93 -26.65
N ALA A 23 -2.78 -5.56 -27.92
CA ALA A 23 -3.63 -4.57 -28.58
C ALA A 23 -5.07 -5.08 -28.70
N ARG A 24 -5.25 -6.34 -29.11
CA ARG A 24 -6.56 -7.01 -29.18
C ARG A 24 -7.25 -7.07 -27.83
N GLN A 25 -6.54 -7.45 -26.77
CA GLN A 25 -7.09 -7.46 -25.41
C GLN A 25 -7.55 -6.07 -24.96
N ARG A 26 -6.74 -5.03 -25.21
CA ARG A 26 -7.11 -3.63 -24.88
C ARG A 26 -8.32 -3.15 -25.66
N GLN A 27 -8.42 -3.50 -26.94
CA GLN A 27 -9.59 -3.17 -27.77
C GLN A 27 -10.85 -3.83 -27.23
N ALA A 28 -10.80 -5.14 -26.93
CA ALA A 28 -11.95 -5.87 -26.36
C ALA A 28 -12.43 -5.28 -25.02
N MET A 29 -11.51 -4.93 -24.12
CA MET A 29 -11.85 -4.28 -22.85
C MET A 29 -12.47 -2.89 -23.05
N ARG A 30 -11.94 -2.12 -24.02
CA ARG A 30 -12.48 -0.79 -24.35
C ARG A 30 -13.88 -0.88 -24.95
N GLU A 31 -14.12 -1.84 -25.84
CA GLU A 31 -15.42 -2.10 -26.45
C GLU A 31 -16.47 -2.46 -25.38
N TYR A 32 -16.10 -3.31 -24.42
CA TYR A 32 -16.94 -3.62 -23.26
C TYR A 32 -17.34 -2.35 -22.50
N VAL A 33 -16.37 -1.51 -22.13
CA VAL A 33 -16.63 -0.27 -21.38
C VAL A 33 -17.49 0.71 -22.18
N ILE A 34 -17.23 0.87 -23.48
CA ILE A 34 -18.04 1.74 -24.35
C ILE A 34 -19.48 1.23 -24.41
N LYS A 35 -19.68 -0.08 -24.62
CA LYS A 35 -21.00 -0.70 -24.65
C LYS A 35 -21.77 -0.45 -23.36
N GLU A 36 -21.13 -0.75 -22.23
CA GLU A 36 -21.71 -0.56 -20.89
C GLU A 36 -22.06 0.90 -20.63
N ARG A 37 -21.14 1.82 -20.94
CA ARG A 37 -21.31 3.26 -20.70
C ARG A 37 -22.39 3.87 -21.60
N SER A 38 -22.51 3.38 -22.83
CA SER A 38 -23.48 3.89 -23.81
C SER A 38 -24.90 3.35 -23.60
N ASN A 39 -25.09 2.33 -22.75
CA ASN A 39 -26.39 1.71 -22.50
C ASN A 39 -27.28 2.58 -21.59
N PRO A 40 -28.39 3.17 -22.10
CA PRO A 40 -29.26 4.04 -21.32
C PRO A 40 -30.12 3.27 -20.30
N PHE A 41 -30.44 1.99 -20.59
CA PHE A 41 -31.30 1.18 -19.72
C PHE A 41 -30.59 0.73 -18.46
N ARG A 42 -29.25 0.76 -18.42
CA ARG A 42 -28.49 0.38 -17.23
C ARG A 42 -28.66 1.38 -16.07
N ILE A 43 -28.73 2.66 -16.37
CA ILE A 43 -28.93 3.71 -15.37
C ILE A 43 -30.39 3.71 -14.89
N ALA A 44 -31.33 3.34 -15.77
CA ALA A 44 -32.76 3.31 -15.49
C ALA A 44 -33.24 2.01 -14.81
N ALA A 45 -32.59 0.87 -15.05
CA ALA A 45 -33.00 -0.43 -14.52
C ALA A 45 -32.39 -0.69 -13.13
N ALA A 46 -33.24 -0.61 -12.09
CA ALA A 46 -33.22 -1.21 -10.74
C ALA A 46 -31.94 -1.26 -9.87
N HIS A 47 -30.72 -1.26 -10.42
CA HIS A 47 -29.47 -1.31 -9.66
C HIS A 47 -28.98 0.06 -9.19
N GLY A 48 -29.56 1.17 -9.67
CA GLY A 48 -29.44 2.54 -9.10
C GLY A 48 -28.02 3.15 -9.05
N THR A 49 -26.97 2.38 -9.28
CA THR A 49 -25.59 2.82 -9.15
C THR A 49 -25.03 3.06 -10.55
N GLY A 50 -24.68 4.32 -10.85
CA GLY A 50 -23.99 4.72 -12.09
C GLY A 50 -22.56 4.19 -12.24
N PHE A 51 -22.22 3.09 -11.56
CA PHE A 51 -20.89 2.49 -11.56
C PHE A 51 -20.80 1.36 -12.60
N ILE A 52 -19.63 1.23 -13.22
CA ILE A 52 -19.30 0.14 -14.15
C ILE A 52 -18.43 -0.83 -13.38
N GLU A 53 -18.92 -2.05 -13.17
CA GLU A 53 -18.14 -3.09 -12.50
C GLU A 53 -16.94 -3.48 -13.38
N ASP A 54 -15.73 -3.18 -12.92
CA ASP A 54 -14.50 -3.65 -13.55
C ASP A 54 -14.03 -4.95 -12.84
N PRO A 55 -14.07 -6.11 -13.52
CA PRO A 55 -13.62 -7.36 -12.92
C PRO A 55 -12.13 -7.37 -12.61
N ALA A 56 -11.30 -6.55 -13.28
CA ALA A 56 -9.89 -6.43 -12.96
C ALA A 56 -9.69 -5.69 -11.63
N TYR A 57 -10.48 -4.65 -11.40
CA TYR A 57 -10.47 -3.89 -10.16
C TYR A 57 -10.94 -4.75 -8.98
N ILE A 58 -12.05 -5.48 -9.13
CA ILE A 58 -12.56 -6.39 -8.09
C ILE A 58 -11.52 -7.45 -7.72
N ARG A 59 -10.80 -8.02 -8.70
CA ARG A 59 -9.73 -8.98 -8.44
C ARG A 59 -8.53 -8.35 -7.72
N TYR A 60 -8.19 -7.12 -8.06
CA TYR A 60 -7.13 -6.38 -7.37
C TYR A 60 -7.50 -6.14 -5.90
N GLU A 61 -8.71 -5.64 -5.64
CA GLU A 61 -9.20 -5.47 -4.27
C GLU A 61 -9.25 -6.80 -3.52
N ALA A 62 -9.75 -7.86 -4.15
CA ALA A 62 -9.77 -9.19 -3.57
C ALA A 62 -8.34 -9.70 -3.25
N SER A 63 -7.35 -9.40 -4.09
CA SER A 63 -5.96 -9.78 -3.86
C SER A 63 -5.32 -9.07 -2.67
N LEU A 64 -5.73 -7.83 -2.39
CA LEU A 64 -5.32 -7.03 -1.24
C LEU A 64 -6.11 -7.34 0.03
N SER A 65 -7.18 -8.13 -0.08
CA SER A 65 -8.00 -8.46 1.08
C SER A 65 -7.20 -9.33 2.06
N PHE A 66 -7.44 -9.11 3.35
CA PHE A 66 -6.86 -9.91 4.43
C PHE A 66 -7.10 -11.43 4.24
N VAL A 67 -8.25 -11.79 3.66
CA VAL A 67 -8.59 -13.18 3.35
C VAL A 67 -7.60 -13.79 2.36
N SER A 68 -7.22 -13.04 1.32
CA SER A 68 -6.22 -13.49 0.34
C SER A 68 -4.83 -13.62 0.98
N GLU A 69 -4.45 -12.65 1.81
CA GLU A 69 -3.15 -12.63 2.50
C GLU A 69 -2.98 -13.84 3.43
N VAL A 70 -3.98 -14.15 4.25
CA VAL A 70 -3.92 -15.30 5.17
C VAL A 70 -3.79 -16.62 4.42
N ASN A 71 -4.51 -16.78 3.31
CA ASN A 71 -4.48 -18.01 2.51
C ASN A 71 -3.15 -18.20 1.76
N HIS A 72 -2.49 -17.12 1.34
CA HIS A 72 -1.25 -17.18 0.56
C HIS A 72 0.01 -16.93 1.40
N PHE A 73 -0.12 -16.68 2.71
CA PHE A 73 1.01 -16.41 3.58
C PHE A 73 1.93 -17.63 3.66
N ARG A 74 3.20 -17.41 3.30
CA ARG A 74 4.27 -18.41 3.49
C ARG A 74 5.18 -17.96 4.63
N PRO A 75 5.23 -18.69 5.76
CA PRO A 75 6.14 -18.37 6.84
C PRO A 75 7.58 -18.58 6.37
N THR A 76 8.28 -17.49 6.07
CA THR A 76 9.71 -17.50 5.73
C THR A 76 10.50 -16.81 6.83
N LEU A 77 11.70 -17.30 7.13
CA LEU A 77 12.56 -16.71 8.18
C LEU A 77 12.81 -15.21 7.96
N LYS A 78 12.91 -14.78 6.69
CA LYS A 78 13.06 -13.37 6.33
C LYS A 78 11.83 -12.54 6.71
N ALA A 79 10.63 -13.01 6.35
CA ALA A 79 9.38 -12.31 6.67
C ALA A 79 9.14 -12.27 8.19
N THR A 80 9.37 -13.39 8.88
CA THR A 80 9.24 -13.46 10.35
C THR A 80 10.25 -12.55 11.05
N GLY A 81 11.50 -12.52 10.60
CA GLY A 81 12.51 -11.63 11.17
C GLY A 81 12.15 -10.15 11.01
N LEU A 82 11.66 -9.76 9.84
CA LEU A 82 11.19 -8.40 9.59
C LEU A 82 10.01 -8.03 10.50
N PHE A 83 9.02 -8.91 10.60
CA PHE A 83 7.86 -8.73 11.47
C PHE A 83 8.26 -8.57 12.94
N MET A 84 9.14 -9.46 13.44
CA MET A 84 9.65 -9.38 14.80
C MET A 84 10.44 -8.09 15.05
N ALA A 85 11.27 -7.64 14.09
CA ALA A 85 11.98 -6.37 14.20
C ALA A 85 10.99 -5.19 14.31
N PHE A 86 9.92 -5.17 13.51
CA PHE A 86 8.89 -4.13 13.58
C PHE A 86 8.14 -4.09 14.91
N ILE A 87 8.03 -5.21 15.61
CA ILE A 87 7.41 -5.26 16.95
C ILE A 87 8.42 -4.91 18.04
N VAL A 88 9.60 -5.51 18.03
CA VAL A 88 10.58 -5.41 19.12
C VAL A 88 11.26 -4.05 19.14
N LEU A 89 11.62 -3.50 17.97
CA LEU A 89 12.31 -2.21 17.87
C LEU A 89 11.55 -1.04 18.54
N PRO A 90 10.24 -0.81 18.29
CA PRO A 90 9.55 0.30 18.94
C PRO A 90 9.42 0.08 20.46
N ILE A 91 9.22 -1.16 20.92
CA ILE A 91 9.11 -1.47 22.36
C ILE A 91 10.43 -1.13 23.07
N VAL A 92 11.55 -1.65 22.54
CA VAL A 92 12.87 -1.39 23.10
C VAL A 92 13.25 0.09 22.96
N GLY A 93 12.95 0.70 21.82
CA GLY A 93 13.23 2.12 21.57
C GLY A 93 12.52 3.05 22.54
N ILE A 94 11.22 2.82 22.79
CA ILE A 94 10.44 3.59 23.77
C ILE A 94 10.98 3.35 25.19
N GLY A 95 11.33 2.11 25.53
CA GLY A 95 11.89 1.77 26.84
C GLY A 95 13.17 2.53 27.15
N LEU A 96 14.15 2.48 26.23
CA LEU A 96 15.43 3.17 26.38
C LEU A 96 15.28 4.69 26.41
N LEU A 97 14.40 5.23 25.56
CA LEU A 97 14.12 6.67 25.53
C LEU A 97 13.49 7.12 26.86
N SER A 98 12.55 6.35 27.39
CA SER A 98 11.91 6.63 28.68
C SER A 98 12.92 6.59 29.83
N GLU A 99 13.80 5.58 29.86
CA GLU A 99 14.87 5.48 30.85
C GLU A 99 15.83 6.67 30.78
N HIS A 100 16.24 7.07 29.57
CA HIS A 100 17.10 8.23 29.37
C HIS A 100 16.46 9.51 29.92
N TYR A 101 15.20 9.79 29.59
CA TYR A 101 14.49 10.96 30.11
C TYR A 101 14.34 10.94 31.63
N ARG A 102 14.09 9.78 32.23
CA ARG A 102 14.02 9.63 33.69
C ARG A 102 15.36 9.94 34.35
N ASN A 103 16.44 9.37 33.85
CA ASN A 103 17.79 9.60 34.38
C ASN A 103 18.21 11.06 34.26
N GLU A 104 17.96 11.69 33.10
CA GLU A 104 18.23 13.12 32.94
C GLU A 104 17.44 13.98 33.92
N PHE A 105 16.15 13.68 34.10
CA PHE A 105 15.28 14.42 35.01
C PHE A 105 15.74 14.28 36.47
N GLU A 106 16.12 13.08 36.89
CA GLU A 106 16.67 12.84 38.22
C GLU A 106 17.98 13.60 38.44
N GLN A 107 18.88 13.61 37.46
CA GLN A 107 20.13 14.36 37.54
C GLN A 107 19.88 15.87 37.63
N LYS A 108 18.98 16.41 36.82
CA LYS A 108 18.56 17.83 36.88
C LYS A 108 17.98 18.18 38.26
N CYS A 109 17.23 17.26 38.87
CA CYS A 109 16.74 17.42 40.24
C CYS A 109 17.85 17.41 41.29
N ARG A 110 18.86 16.52 41.16
CA ARG A 110 20.01 16.42 42.08
C ARG A 110 20.94 17.63 42.00
N ARG A 111 21.12 18.20 40.81
CA ARG A 111 21.90 19.43 40.59
C ARG A 111 21.18 20.71 41.06
N GLY A 112 19.89 20.63 41.41
CA GLY A 112 19.10 21.78 41.83
C GLY A 112 18.62 22.68 40.69
N GLU A 113 18.78 22.27 39.44
CA GLU A 113 18.33 23.01 38.24
C GLU A 113 16.80 23.10 38.17
N ILE A 114 16.11 22.10 38.75
CA ILE A 114 14.64 22.06 38.84
C ILE A 114 14.22 22.42 40.27
N SER A 115 13.50 23.53 40.40
CA SER A 115 12.95 23.94 41.69
C SER A 115 11.98 22.88 42.23
N TYR A 116 11.95 22.71 43.55
CA TYR A 116 11.12 21.69 44.20
C TYR A 116 9.64 21.81 43.78
N ALA A 117 9.15 23.04 43.60
CA ALA A 117 7.78 23.33 43.14
C ALA A 117 7.43 22.77 41.75
N LYS A 118 8.41 22.58 40.86
CA LYS A 118 8.20 22.13 39.46
C LYS A 118 8.49 20.64 39.23
N ARG A 119 8.71 19.86 40.30
CA ARG A 119 8.96 18.42 40.17
C ARG A 119 7.65 17.67 39.96
N ASN A 120 7.57 16.83 38.91
CA ASN A 120 6.37 16.06 38.59
C ASN A 120 6.00 15.00 39.64
N ASN A 121 6.97 14.40 40.35
CA ASN A 121 6.74 13.39 41.39
C ASN A 121 6.95 13.99 42.79
N LYS A 122 6.09 14.91 43.22
CA LYS A 122 6.24 15.58 44.52
C LYS A 122 5.61 14.82 45.70
N PHE A 123 4.57 14.02 45.45
CA PHE A 123 3.70 13.44 46.49
C PHE A 123 3.23 12.00 46.20
N SER A 124 3.93 11.29 45.31
CA SER A 124 3.66 9.88 45.01
C SER A 124 4.72 8.99 45.62
#